data_AF-A0A935DU15-F1
#
_entry.id   AF-A0A935DU15-F1
#
_cell.length_a   1.000
_cell.length_b   1.000
_cell.length_c   1.000
_cell.angle_alpha   90.00
_cell.angle_beta   90.00
_cell.angle_gamma   90.00
#
_symmetry.space_group_name_H-M   'P 1'
#
loop_
_entity.id
_entity.type
_entity.pdbx_description
1 polymer ?
#
loop_
_entity_poly.entity_id
_entity_poly.type
_entity_poly.pdbx_seq_one_letter_code
_entity_poly.pdbx_strand_id
1 'polypeptide(L)'
;MIFFNPAGAPELACEQCGCRWFDRMTNTCYECGAEVTPQMQAEFEQALKDFQAGREGQREFPLSRWRERVGVRVDCCHIPLTLALSPQAGRGDKV
;
A
#
# COMPACT_ATOMS: atom_id res chain seq x y z
N MET A 1 15.12 16.56 5.20
CA MET A 1 14.00 16.57 6.14
C MET A 1 12.89 15.65 5.65
N ILE A 2 12.13 15.03 6.57
CA ILE A 2 10.96 14.19 6.24
C ILE A 2 9.69 14.98 6.52
N PHE A 3 8.75 15.00 5.57
CA PHE A 3 7.43 15.60 5.71
C PHE A 3 6.35 14.52 5.70
N PHE A 4 5.23 14.73 6.40
CA PHE A 4 4.09 13.81 6.34
C PHE A 4 2.95 14.41 5.53
N ASN A 5 2.54 13.71 4.47
CA ASN A 5 1.41 14.15 3.68
C ASN A 5 0.09 14.07 4.50
N PRO A 6 -1.02 14.65 4.03
CA PRO A 6 -2.30 14.61 4.76
C PRO A 6 -2.84 13.20 5.02
N ALA A 7 -2.38 12.21 4.24
CA ALA A 7 -2.69 10.80 4.46
C ALA A 7 -1.74 10.12 5.47
N GLY A 8 -0.82 10.88 6.07
CA GLY A 8 0.16 10.44 7.06
C GLY A 8 1.38 9.71 6.48
N ALA A 9 1.52 9.62 5.16
CA ALA A 9 2.67 8.95 4.56
C ALA A 9 3.90 9.87 4.59
N PRO A 10 5.09 9.35 4.94
CA PRO A 10 6.32 10.13 4.90
C PRO A 10 6.70 10.43 3.45
N GLU A 11 7.24 11.63 3.22
CA GLU A 11 7.76 12.15 1.96
C GLU A 11 9.12 12.79 2.21
N LEU A 12 10.09 12.49 1.35
CA LEU A 12 11.43 13.08 1.42
C LEU A 12 11.40 14.51 0.84
N ALA A 13 11.94 15.47 1.59
CA ALA A 13 12.10 16.86 1.14
C ALA A 13 13.53 17.35 1.38
N CYS A 14 14.02 18.15 0.44
CA CYS A 14 15.32 18.80 0.54
C CYS A 14 15.36 19.77 1.74
N GLU A 15 16.50 19.86 2.41
CA GLU A 15 16.67 20.72 3.59
C GLU A 15 16.91 22.18 3.22
N GLN A 16 17.43 22.46 2.02
CA GLN A 16 17.67 23.83 1.57
C GLN A 16 16.42 24.48 0.96
N CYS A 17 15.70 23.81 0.04
CA CYS A 17 14.50 24.40 -0.61
C CYS A 17 13.14 23.83 -0.17
N GLY A 18 13.08 22.72 0.58
CA GLY A 18 11.80 22.10 0.97
C GLY A 18 10.99 21.45 -0.16
N CYS A 19 11.43 21.64 -1.39
CA CYS A 19 11.11 20.94 -2.61
C CYS A 19 11.13 19.40 -2.42
N ARG A 20 10.07 18.74 -2.93
CA ARG A 20 9.84 17.28 -2.82
C ARG A 20 10.29 16.48 -4.06
N TRP A 21 10.94 17.15 -5.00
CA TRP A 21 11.35 16.55 -6.27
C TRP A 21 12.84 16.21 -6.22
N PHE A 22 13.11 14.92 -6.36
CA PHE A 22 14.42 14.31 -6.21
C PHE A 22 14.87 13.64 -7.50
N ASP A 23 16.08 13.94 -7.95
CA ASP A 23 16.71 13.28 -9.09
C ASP A 23 17.43 12.00 -8.64
N ARG A 24 16.98 10.88 -9.19
CA ARG A 24 17.44 9.53 -8.82
C ARG A 24 18.76 9.14 -9.46
N MET A 25 19.19 9.85 -10.51
CA MET A 25 20.45 9.54 -11.20
C MET A 25 21.63 10.22 -10.53
N THR A 26 21.42 11.42 -10.00
CA THR A 26 22.47 12.28 -9.43
C THR A 26 22.43 12.35 -7.92
N ASN A 27 21.38 11.83 -7.28
CA ASN A 27 21.14 12.00 -5.85
C ASN A 27 21.09 13.48 -5.42
N THR A 28 20.54 14.34 -6.26
CA THR A 28 20.41 15.76 -5.96
C THR A 28 18.96 16.23 -6.00
N CYS A 29 18.69 17.31 -5.29
CA CYS A 29 17.46 18.05 -5.41
C CYS A 29 17.33 18.64 -6.81
N TYR A 30 16.18 18.47 -7.44
CA TYR A 30 15.95 18.97 -8.80
C TYR A 30 15.93 20.50 -8.90
N GLU A 31 15.52 21.20 -7.84
CA GLU A 31 15.34 22.65 -7.86
C GLU A 31 16.60 23.41 -7.43
N CYS A 32 17.20 23.05 -6.30
CA CYS A 32 18.39 23.75 -5.78
C CYS A 32 19.72 23.05 -6.08
N GLY A 33 19.71 21.83 -6.62
CA GLY A 33 20.92 21.04 -6.92
C GLY A 33 21.64 20.51 -5.69
N ALA A 34 21.10 20.69 -4.48
CA ALA A 34 21.74 20.21 -3.27
C ALA A 34 21.77 18.68 -3.22
N GLU A 35 22.88 18.14 -2.72
CA GLU A 35 23.04 16.71 -2.54
C GLU A 35 22.10 16.18 -1.47
N VAL A 36 21.35 15.12 -1.81
CA VAL A 36 20.58 14.35 -0.84
C VAL A 36 21.49 13.26 -0.33
N THR A 37 22.03 13.49 0.86
CA THR A 37 22.97 12.58 1.48
C THR A 37 22.35 11.19 1.69
N PRO A 38 23.15 10.12 1.67
CA PRO A 38 22.66 8.78 1.96
C PRO A 38 22.02 8.66 3.36
N GLN A 39 22.40 9.54 4.30
CA GLN A 39 21.78 9.61 5.63
C GLN A 39 20.31 10.03 5.54
N MET A 40 20.00 11.06 4.74
CA MET A 40 18.62 11.50 4.52
C MET A 40 17.77 10.41 3.85
N GLN A 41 18.39 9.64 2.94
CA GLN A 41 17.72 8.50 2.29
C GLN A 41 17.43 7.39 3.32
N ALA A 42 18.39 7.06 4.17
CA ALA A 42 18.21 6.07 5.23
C ALA A 42 17.11 6.47 6.23
N GLU A 43 17.03 7.75 6.62
CA GLU A 43 15.95 8.25 7.48
C GLU A 43 14.58 8.12 6.81
N PHE A 44 14.50 8.40 5.50
CA PHE A 44 13.26 8.23 4.74
C PHE A 44 12.85 6.76 4.62
N GLU A 45 13.79 5.87 4.34
CA GLU A 45 13.55 4.43 4.29
C GLU A 45 13.07 3.89 5.64
N GLN A 46 13.62 4.39 6.75
CA GLN A 46 13.17 4.02 8.08
C GLN A 46 11.73 4.50 8.32
N ALA A 47 11.42 5.76 8.01
CA ALA A 47 10.06 6.29 8.14
C ALA A 47 9.04 5.51 7.29
N LEU A 48 9.41 5.05 6.09
CA LEU A 48 8.57 4.20 5.25
C LEU A 48 8.27 2.85 5.91
N LYS A 49 9.26 2.23 6.56
CA LYS A 49 9.07 0.97 7.28
C LYS A 49 8.11 1.14 8.46
N ASP A 50 8.27 2.20 9.25
CA ASP A 50 7.38 2.50 10.37
C ASP A 50 5.94 2.76 9.90
N PHE A 51 5.76 3.50 8.79
CA PHE A 51 4.44 3.73 8.21
C PHE A 51 3.79 2.44 7.68
N GLN A 52 4.56 1.55 7.06
CA GLN A 52 4.07 0.25 6.60
C GLN A 52 3.67 -0.65 7.77
N ALA A 53 4.49 -0.75 8.82
CA ALA A 53 4.20 -1.54 10.00
C ALA A 53 2.90 -1.08 10.70
N GLY A 54 2.67 0.24 10.80
CA GLY A 54 1.42 0.79 11.35
C GLY A 54 0.20 0.48 10.48
N ARG A 55 0.37 0.38 9.15
CA ARG A 55 -0.71 -0.01 8.22
C ARG A 55 -1.00 -1.50 8.23
N GLU A 56 0.01 -2.35 8.40
CA GLU A 56 -0.15 -3.80 8.55
C GLU A 56 -1.04 -4.07 9.77
N GLY A 57 -0.72 -3.48 10.92
CA GLY A 57 -1.53 -3.61 12.14
C GLY A 57 -2.95 -3.03 12.05
N GLN A 58 -3.20 -2.04 11.18
CA GLN A 58 -4.55 -1.56 10.87
C GLN A 58 -5.29 -2.45 9.85
N ARG A 59 -4.58 -3.14 8.96
CA ARG A 59 -5.14 -4.11 8.02
C ARG A 59 -5.44 -5.45 8.69
N GLU A 60 -4.70 -5.77 9.74
CA GLU A 60 -4.96 -6.87 10.67
C GLU A 60 -6.11 -6.55 11.65
N PHE A 61 -7.08 -5.72 11.25
CA PHE A 61 -8.40 -5.83 11.85
C PHE A 61 -8.93 -7.22 11.48
N PRO A 62 -9.14 -8.13 12.45
CA PRO A 62 -9.70 -9.42 12.14
C PRO A 62 -11.10 -9.17 11.59
N LEU A 63 -11.35 -9.51 10.33
CA LEU A 63 -12.69 -9.53 9.73
C LEU A 63 -13.67 -10.36 10.59
N SER A 64 -13.16 -11.19 11.50
CA SER A 64 -13.90 -11.90 12.55
C SER A 64 -14.62 -10.98 13.55
N ARG A 65 -14.15 -9.75 13.81
CA ARG A 65 -14.74 -8.80 14.79
C ARG A 65 -15.84 -7.90 14.19
N TRP A 66 -16.11 -8.00 12.89
CA TRP A 66 -17.22 -7.29 12.24
C TRP A 66 -18.55 -8.07 12.26
N ARG A 67 -18.60 -9.24 12.91
CA ARG A 67 -19.79 -10.12 12.91
C ARG A 67 -20.93 -9.68 13.83
N GLU A 68 -20.81 -8.61 14.61
CA GLU A 68 -21.73 -8.35 15.74
C GLU A 68 -22.41 -6.98 15.76
N ARG A 69 -22.28 -6.10 14.74
CA ARG A 69 -22.94 -4.78 14.84
C ARG A 69 -23.72 -4.23 13.65
N VAL A 70 -23.50 -4.69 12.43
CA VAL A 70 -24.34 -4.24 11.29
C VAL A 70 -24.58 -5.41 10.35
N GLY A 71 -25.84 -5.83 10.24
CA GLY A 71 -26.31 -6.86 9.31
C GLY A 71 -26.25 -6.39 7.85
N VAL A 72 -25.08 -5.97 7.38
CA VAL A 72 -24.84 -5.60 5.98
C VAL A 72 -23.91 -6.66 5.40
N ARG A 73 -24.50 -7.55 4.58
CA ARG A 73 -23.74 -8.36 3.63
C ARG A 73 -23.22 -7.43 2.54
N VAL A 74 -21.94 -7.06 2.59
CA VAL A 74 -21.26 -6.57 1.40
C VAL A 74 -20.82 -7.80 0.61
N ASP A 75 -21.66 -8.16 -0.36
CA ASP A 75 -21.27 -9.02 -1.46
C ASP A 75 -20.35 -8.21 -2.38
N CYS A 76 -19.06 -8.52 -2.35
CA CYS A 76 -18.10 -7.98 -3.30
C CYS A 76 -17.24 -9.14 -3.80
N CYS A 77 -17.76 -9.84 -4.80
CA CYS A 77 -17.01 -10.27 -5.98
C CYS A 77 -15.56 -10.75 -5.75
N HIS A 78 -15.33 -11.69 -4.84
CA HIS A 78 -14.08 -12.45 -4.85
C HIS A 78 -14.26 -13.60 -5.83
N ILE A 79 -13.76 -13.45 -7.07
CA ILE A 79 -13.60 -14.54 -8.02
C ILE A 79 -12.37 -15.35 -7.58
N PRO A 80 -12.48 -16.56 -7.02
CA PRO A 80 -11.32 -17.43 -6.90
C PRO A 80 -10.99 -18.03 -8.26
N LEU A 81 -9.86 -17.61 -8.80
CA LEU A 81 -9.24 -18.09 -10.02
C LEU A 81 -8.60 -19.47 -9.78
N THR A 82 -9.37 -20.49 -9.38
CA THR A 82 -8.93 -21.91 -9.32
C THR A 82 -10.09 -22.84 -8.98
N LEU A 83 -10.82 -23.32 -9.98
CA LEU A 83 -11.40 -24.66 -9.93
C LEU A 83 -11.56 -25.17 -11.36
N ALA A 84 -10.44 -25.68 -11.86
CA ALA A 84 -10.41 -26.54 -13.02
C ALA A 84 -11.21 -27.83 -12.71
N LEU A 85 -11.85 -28.35 -13.77
CA LEU A 85 -12.34 -29.72 -13.95
C LEU A 85 -13.61 -30.12 -13.19
N SER A 86 -14.77 -29.92 -13.83
CA SER A 86 -15.94 -30.78 -13.65
C SER A 86 -16.18 -31.59 -14.93
N PRO A 87 -16.06 -32.93 -14.92
CA PRO A 87 -16.70 -33.76 -15.93
C PRO A 87 -18.12 -34.07 -15.46
N GLN A 88 -19.12 -33.34 -15.97
CA GLN A 88 -20.52 -33.77 -15.88
C GLN A 88 -20.80 -34.71 -17.07
N ALA A 89 -20.67 -36.01 -16.81
CA ALA A 89 -21.26 -37.04 -17.66
C ALA A 89 -22.78 -37.03 -17.46
N GLY A 90 -23.50 -37.06 -18.57
CA GLY A 90 -24.89 -36.62 -18.68
C GLY A 90 -25.92 -37.51 -18.01
N ARG A 91 -27.06 -36.89 -17.68
CA ARG A 91 -28.35 -37.56 -17.61
C ARG A 91 -29.45 -36.59 -18.03
N GLY A 92 -29.89 -36.72 -19.28
CA GLY A 92 -31.05 -36.03 -19.83
C GLY A 92 -31.93 -37.05 -20.55
N ASP A 93 -33.03 -37.39 -19.90
CA ASP A 93 -34.12 -38.21 -20.43
C ASP A 93 -35.22 -37.26 -20.93
N LYS A 94 -35.91 -37.67 -22.01
CA LYS A 94 -37.17 -37.18 -22.58
C LYS A 94 -37.13 -36.16 -23.74
N VAL A 95 -37.49 -36.66 -24.92
CA VAL A 95 -38.80 -36.35 -25.54
C VAL A 95 -39.51 -37.66 -25.88
#